data_AF-A0A970DTP6-F1
#
_entry.id   AF-A0A970DTP6-F1
#
_cell.length_a   1.000
_cell.length_b   1.000
_cell.length_c   1.000
_cell.angle_alpha   90.00
_cell.angle_beta   90.00
_cell.angle_gamma   90.00
#
_symmetry.space_group_name_H-M   'P 1'
#
loop_
_entity.id
_entity.type
_entity.pdbx_description
1 polymer ?
#
loop_
_entity_poly.entity_id
_entity_poly.type
_entity_poly.pdbx_seq_one_letter_code
_entity_poly.pdbx_strand_id
1 'polypeptide(L)'
;MKKLWLFPMTFFLLILLAGYLRWEKGPLQTAGAYQVQHLKDQWTGQRWVILYGGWAEESGDPDHRPYPLYSGEWLPYFSRAELDLRLEEILNRPEYQGKRQLLQERIKELETEAARAAESNDGVAATEADLETVHRALYDATRELNGLSAEAKQVLLVEYRAEAKKRGLLATAIWGFILVVTFSIALHYFLAEVKRWKQVHETYEIVEYVTKNNRYPLGK
;
A
#
# COMPACT_ATOMS: atom_id res chain seq x y z
N MET A 1 -9.30 -44.39 13.94
CA MET A 1 -8.71 -44.06 12.61
C MET A 1 -8.18 -42.64 12.65
N LYS A 2 -6.95 -42.38 12.19
CA LYS A 2 -6.38 -41.02 12.19
C LYS A 2 -7.09 -40.19 11.10
N LYS A 3 -7.66 -39.04 11.47
CA LYS A 3 -8.33 -38.10 10.54
C LYS A 3 -7.29 -37.29 9.77
N LEU A 4 -6.58 -37.93 8.85
CA LEU A 4 -5.47 -37.32 8.10
C LEU A 4 -5.90 -36.12 7.24
N TRP A 5 -7.17 -36.06 6.82
CA TRP A 5 -7.74 -34.93 6.08
C TRP A 5 -7.88 -33.65 6.90
N LEU A 6 -7.86 -33.75 8.23
CA LEU A 6 -8.09 -32.60 9.11
C LEU A 6 -6.92 -31.62 9.06
N PHE A 7 -5.69 -32.13 8.94
CA PHE A 7 -4.48 -31.30 8.84
C PHE A 7 -4.51 -30.32 7.65
N PRO A 8 -4.69 -30.76 6.37
CA PRO A 8 -4.70 -29.84 5.25
C PRO A 8 -5.92 -28.90 5.27
N MET A 9 -7.07 -29.33 5.82
CA MET A 9 -8.23 -28.44 6.01
C MET A 9 -7.97 -27.35 7.04
N THR A 10 -7.39 -27.69 8.20
CA THR A 10 -6.99 -26.69 9.19
C THR A 10 -5.96 -25.73 8.62
N PHE A 11 -4.97 -26.23 7.87
CA PHE A 11 -3.97 -25.39 7.23
C PHE A 11 -4.60 -24.41 6.21
N PHE A 12 -5.54 -24.89 5.40
CA PHE A 12 -6.30 -24.03 4.48
C PHE A 12 -7.08 -22.93 5.21
N LEU A 13 -7.76 -23.26 6.31
CA LEU A 13 -8.48 -22.28 7.13
C LEU A 13 -7.53 -21.22 7.74
N LEU A 14 -6.33 -21.62 8.17
CA LEU A 14 -5.31 -20.69 8.65
C LEU A 14 -4.85 -19.71 7.56
N ILE A 15 -4.71 -20.18 6.32
CA ILE A 15 -4.34 -19.31 5.17
C ILE A 15 -5.44 -18.31 4.86
N LEU A 16 -6.71 -18.72 4.91
CA LEU A 16 -7.85 -17.81 4.76
C LEU A 16 -7.84 -16.73 5.85
N LEU A 17 -7.62 -17.13 7.10
CA LEU A 17 -7.53 -16.20 8.22
C LEU A 17 -6.35 -15.23 8.05
N ALA A 18 -5.19 -15.72 7.60
CA ALA A 18 -4.04 -14.86 7.29
C ALA A 18 -4.35 -13.84 6.18
N GLY A 19 -5.17 -14.23 5.20
CA GLY A 19 -5.70 -13.34 4.17
C GLY A 19 -6.55 -12.20 4.73
N TYR A 20 -7.45 -12.53 5.67
CA TYR A 20 -8.29 -11.54 6.35
C TYR A 20 -7.46 -10.55 7.17
N LEU A 21 -6.41 -11.03 7.83
CA LEU A 21 -5.49 -10.23 8.66
C LEU A 21 -4.43 -9.46 7.86
N ARG A 22 -4.46 -9.52 6.52
CA ARG A 22 -3.49 -8.80 5.67
C ARG A 22 -3.48 -7.29 5.92
N TRP A 23 -4.65 -6.71 6.17
CA TRP A 23 -4.82 -5.27 6.25
C TRP A 23 -4.96 -4.81 7.68
N GLU A 24 -4.00 -4.02 8.13
CA GLU A 24 -4.08 -3.31 9.39
C GLU A 24 -4.72 -1.94 9.14
N LYS A 25 -5.92 -1.73 9.70
CA LYS A 25 -6.67 -0.48 9.57
C LYS A 25 -6.34 0.43 10.75
N GLY A 26 -5.83 1.62 10.45
CA GLY A 26 -5.65 2.69 11.42
C GLY A 26 -6.97 3.39 11.77
N PRO A 27 -6.95 4.27 12.79
CA PRO A 27 -8.10 5.08 13.14
C PRO A 27 -8.49 6.01 11.99
N LEU A 28 -9.80 6.25 11.85
CA LEU A 28 -10.32 7.27 10.94
C LEU A 28 -10.07 8.64 11.57
N GLN A 29 -9.38 9.53 10.86
CA GLN A 29 -9.07 10.88 11.31
C GLN A 29 -9.80 11.90 10.45
N THR A 30 -10.35 12.95 11.05
CA THR A 30 -10.95 14.07 10.32
C THR A 30 -9.89 15.15 10.08
N ALA A 31 -9.77 15.58 8.83
CA ALA A 31 -8.83 16.61 8.38
C ALA A 31 -9.57 17.61 7.46
N GLY A 32 -10.20 18.61 8.07
CA GLY A 32 -11.01 19.60 7.35
C GLY A 32 -12.22 18.93 6.67
N ALA A 33 -12.31 19.05 5.35
CA ALA A 33 -13.39 18.47 4.55
C ALA A 33 -13.21 16.97 4.21
N TYR A 34 -12.12 16.35 4.68
CA TYR A 34 -11.78 14.97 4.39
C TYR A 34 -11.73 14.11 5.64
N GLN A 35 -12.08 12.84 5.50
CA GLN A 35 -11.75 11.79 6.43
C GLN A 35 -10.58 10.98 5.86
N VAL A 36 -9.61 10.69 6.70
CA VAL A 36 -8.34 10.06 6.33
C VAL A 36 -8.22 8.74 7.09
N GLN A 37 -8.10 7.64 6.37
CA GLN A 37 -7.81 6.34 6.97
C GLN A 37 -6.43 5.86 6.53
N HIS A 38 -5.59 5.57 7.52
CA HIS A 38 -4.33 4.90 7.27
C HIS A 38 -4.55 3.39 7.18
N LEU A 39 -3.96 2.75 6.19
CA LEU A 39 -3.88 1.30 6.10
C LEU A 39 -2.44 0.85 5.92
N LYS A 40 -2.15 -0.33 6.45
CA LYS A 40 -0.88 -1.00 6.23
C LYS A 40 -1.14 -2.39 5.69
N ASP A 41 -0.57 -2.68 4.54
CA ASP A 41 -0.48 -4.04 4.01
C ASP A 41 0.62 -4.76 4.78
N GLN A 42 0.26 -5.70 5.66
CA GLN A 42 1.24 -6.42 6.46
C GLN A 42 2.14 -7.34 5.63
N TRP A 43 1.72 -7.72 4.42
CA TRP A 43 2.51 -8.61 3.58
C TRP A 43 3.57 -7.87 2.79
N THR A 44 3.26 -6.66 2.32
CA THR A 44 4.22 -5.85 1.55
C THR A 44 4.92 -4.79 2.39
N GLY A 45 4.44 -4.55 3.61
CA GLY A 45 4.86 -3.42 4.45
C GLY A 45 4.36 -2.06 3.94
N GLN A 46 3.63 -2.03 2.82
CA GLN A 46 3.20 -0.81 2.17
C GLN A 46 2.15 -0.09 3.01
N ARG A 47 2.39 1.20 3.25
CA ARG A 47 1.43 2.08 3.91
C ARG A 47 0.64 2.85 2.86
N TRP A 48 -0.66 2.95 3.13
CA TRP A 48 -1.64 3.61 2.30
C TRP A 48 -2.40 4.62 3.15
N VAL A 49 -2.79 5.70 2.50
CA VAL A 49 -3.81 6.61 2.97
C VAL A 49 -4.98 6.47 2.02
N ILE A 50 -6.16 6.21 2.57
CA ILE A 50 -7.41 6.37 1.85
C ILE A 50 -8.01 7.70 2.30
N LEU A 51 -8.23 8.56 1.32
CA LEU A 51 -9.03 9.75 1.53
C LEU A 51 -10.49 9.37 1.34
N TYR A 52 -11.37 9.92 2.15
CA TYR A 52 -12.80 9.88 1.96
C TYR A 52 -13.29 11.31 2.02
N GLY A 53 -14.10 11.74 1.06
CA GLY A 53 -14.74 13.04 1.14
C GLY A 53 -16.16 12.93 1.69
N GLY A 54 -16.49 13.84 2.59
CA GLY A 54 -17.77 13.90 3.28
C GLY A 54 -17.61 14.64 4.61
N TRP A 55 -18.63 15.40 4.98
CA TRP A 55 -18.69 16.06 6.28
C TRP A 55 -18.91 14.97 7.34
N ALA A 56 -18.00 14.86 8.31
CA ALA A 56 -18.13 13.89 9.40
C ALA A 56 -19.43 14.07 10.22
N GLU A 57 -20.01 15.27 10.13
CA GLU A 57 -21.26 15.66 10.79
C GLU A 57 -22.51 15.15 10.06
N GLU A 58 -22.43 14.82 8.76
CA GLU A 58 -23.55 14.27 7.97
C GLU A 58 -23.59 12.73 7.94
N SER A 59 -22.53 12.06 8.38
CA SER A 59 -22.59 10.61 8.59
C SER A 59 -23.43 10.34 9.85
N GLY A 60 -24.75 10.32 9.71
CA GLY A 60 -25.69 9.86 10.74
C GLY A 60 -25.56 8.37 11.08
N ASP A 61 -24.41 7.75 10.79
CA ASP A 61 -24.10 6.36 11.03
C ASP A 61 -23.42 6.22 12.40
N PRO A 62 -24.06 5.56 13.39
CA PRO A 62 -23.47 5.35 14.72
C PRO A 62 -22.19 4.50 14.68
N ASP A 63 -21.91 3.81 13.57
CA ASP A 63 -20.71 2.98 13.40
C ASP A 63 -19.47 3.76 12.88
N HIS A 64 -19.56 5.09 12.69
CA HIS A 64 -18.46 5.93 12.18
C HIS A 64 -17.86 5.45 10.84
N ARG A 65 -18.68 4.84 9.98
CA ARG A 65 -18.21 4.38 8.67
C ARG A 65 -17.99 5.58 7.76
N PRO A 66 -16.90 5.60 6.97
CA PRO A 66 -16.58 6.75 6.14
C PRO A 66 -17.65 6.93 5.05
N TYR A 67 -18.06 8.19 4.85
CA TYR A 67 -19.07 8.54 3.85
C TYR A 67 -18.45 8.39 2.45
N PRO A 68 -19.01 7.59 1.53
CA PRO A 68 -18.36 7.23 0.27
C PRO A 68 -18.46 8.31 -0.82
N LEU A 69 -18.85 9.55 -0.49
CA LEU A 69 -19.26 10.56 -1.47
C LEU A 69 -18.10 11.06 -2.34
N TYR A 70 -16.84 10.95 -1.88
CA TYR A 70 -15.67 11.39 -2.64
C TYR A 70 -14.46 10.48 -2.47
N SER A 71 -13.93 10.05 -3.63
CA SER A 71 -12.60 9.50 -3.90
C SER A 71 -12.01 8.62 -2.79
N GLY A 72 -12.41 7.34 -2.73
CA GLY A 72 -11.71 6.28 -1.99
C GLY A 72 -10.34 5.97 -2.61
N GLU A 73 -9.57 7.00 -2.97
CA GLU A 73 -8.30 6.91 -3.64
C GLU A 73 -7.22 6.47 -2.66
N TRP A 74 -6.50 5.44 -3.07
CA TRP A 74 -5.38 4.89 -2.33
C TRP A 74 -4.12 5.65 -2.72
N LEU A 75 -3.61 6.42 -1.77
CA LEU A 75 -2.36 7.16 -1.88
C LEU A 75 -1.29 6.46 -1.04
N PRO A 76 -0.08 6.23 -1.58
CA PRO A 76 1.01 5.73 -0.77
C PRO A 76 1.37 6.74 0.33
N TYR A 77 1.58 6.25 1.54
CA TYR A 77 1.99 7.09 2.68
C TYR A 77 3.50 7.02 2.92
N PHE A 78 4.11 8.19 3.06
CA PHE A 78 5.50 8.37 3.48
C PHE A 78 5.57 9.09 4.83
N SER A 79 6.53 8.69 5.65
CA SER A 79 6.99 9.59 6.72
C SER A 79 7.72 10.79 6.09
N ARG A 80 7.77 11.92 6.79
CA ARG A 80 8.46 13.12 6.27
C ARG A 80 9.92 12.84 5.93
N ALA A 81 10.63 12.13 6.82
CA ALA A 81 12.02 11.74 6.59
C ALA A 81 12.20 10.83 5.36
N GLU A 82 11.30 9.86 5.15
CA GLU A 82 11.36 9.00 3.95
C GLU A 82 11.07 9.78 2.67
N LEU A 83 10.09 10.68 2.70
CA LEU A 83 9.78 11.54 1.57
C LEU A 83 11.00 12.38 1.18
N ASP A 84 11.64 13.01 2.16
CA ASP A 84 12.80 13.88 1.93
C ASP A 84 13.98 13.08 1.36
N LEU A 85 14.27 11.90 1.92
CA LEU A 85 15.32 11.00 1.39
C LEU A 85 15.05 10.55 -0.05
N ARG A 86 13.81 10.18 -0.36
CA ARG A 86 13.42 9.71 -1.70
C ARG A 86 13.34 10.84 -2.71
N LEU A 87 12.95 12.02 -2.27
CA LEU A 87 12.95 13.22 -3.10
C LEU A 87 14.38 13.59 -3.47
N GLU A 88 15.31 13.53 -2.52
CA GLU A 88 16.73 13.77 -2.76
C GLU A 88 17.31 12.75 -3.75
N GLU A 89 16.91 11.47 -3.67
CA GLU A 89 17.28 10.44 -4.66
C GLU A 89 16.86 10.82 -6.09
N ILE A 90 15.67 11.41 -6.27
CA ILE A 90 15.19 11.88 -7.59
C ILE A 90 15.93 13.13 -8.02
N LEU A 91 16.13 14.08 -7.12
CA LEU A 91 16.86 15.32 -7.41
C LEU A 91 18.33 15.07 -7.78
N ASN A 92 18.89 13.94 -7.35
CA ASN A 92 20.24 13.49 -7.72
C ASN A 92 20.31 12.73 -9.06
N ARG A 93 19.18 12.50 -9.73
CA ARG A 93 19.19 11.94 -11.10
C ARG A 93 19.79 12.95 -12.08
N PRO A 94 20.46 12.50 -13.15
CA PRO A 94 21.13 13.38 -14.12
C PRO A 94 20.19 14.41 -14.76
N GLU A 95 18.90 14.08 -14.90
CA GLU A 95 17.86 14.94 -15.46
C GLU A 95 17.62 16.22 -14.62
N TYR A 96 17.73 16.11 -13.29
CA TYR A 96 17.48 17.20 -12.33
C TYR A 96 18.76 17.86 -11.85
N GLN A 97 19.85 17.09 -11.77
CA GLN A 97 21.12 17.53 -11.19
C GLN A 97 21.67 18.79 -11.87
N GLY A 98 21.71 18.82 -13.21
CA GLY A 98 22.24 19.97 -13.95
C GLY A 98 21.43 21.25 -13.74
N LYS A 99 20.09 21.16 -13.80
CA LYS A 99 19.20 22.30 -13.54
C LYS A 99 19.30 22.77 -12.09
N ARG A 100 19.37 21.85 -11.13
CA ARG A 100 19.51 22.16 -9.71
C ARG A 100 20.82 22.89 -9.42
N GLN A 101 21.94 22.40 -9.95
CA GLN A 101 23.26 23.02 -9.78
C GLN A 101 23.28 24.43 -10.36
N LEU A 102 22.80 24.61 -11.59
CA LEU A 102 22.74 25.92 -12.24
C LEU A 102 21.89 26.91 -11.43
N LEU A 103 20.72 26.49 -10.93
CA LEU A 103 19.88 27.34 -10.09
C LEU A 103 20.54 27.67 -8.74
N GLN A 104 21.22 26.72 -8.12
CA GLN A 104 21.94 26.95 -6.86
C GLN A 104 23.13 27.91 -7.04
N GLU A 105 23.89 27.77 -8.13
CA GLU A 105 24.97 28.68 -8.49
C GLU A 105 24.43 30.09 -8.73
N ARG A 106 23.35 30.21 -9.53
CA ARG A 106 22.70 31.49 -9.81
C ARG A 106 22.16 32.18 -8.56
N ILE A 107 21.52 31.43 -7.64
CA ILE A 107 21.05 31.97 -6.36
C ILE A 107 22.24 32.48 -5.54
N LYS A 108 23.31 31.70 -5.45
CA LYS A 108 24.52 32.10 -4.70
C LYS A 108 25.17 33.36 -5.28
N GLU A 109 25.26 33.47 -6.60
CA GLU A 109 25.76 34.67 -7.27
C GLU A 109 24.89 35.89 -6.96
N LEU A 110 23.57 35.77 -7.10
CA LEU A 110 22.61 36.85 -6.79
C LEU A 110 22.62 37.25 -5.31
N GLU A 111 22.79 36.30 -4.38
CA GLU A 111 22.96 36.58 -2.95
C GLU A 111 24.24 37.39 -2.69
N THR A 112 25.35 37.05 -3.35
CA THR A 112 26.60 37.82 -3.22
C THR A 112 26.50 39.21 -3.85
N GLU A 113 25.76 39.35 -4.96
CA GLU A 113 25.50 40.63 -5.61
C GLU A 113 24.61 41.53 -4.74
N ALA A 114 23.55 40.97 -4.16
CA ALA A 114 22.68 41.67 -3.22
C ALA A 114 23.45 42.15 -1.98
N ALA A 115 24.32 41.31 -1.42
CA ALA A 115 25.16 41.68 -0.27
C ALA A 115 26.12 42.82 -0.61
N ARG A 116 26.78 42.78 -1.78
CA ARG A 116 27.68 43.86 -2.24
C ARG A 116 26.94 45.16 -2.49
N ALA A 117 25.76 45.10 -3.11
CA ALA A 117 24.93 46.27 -3.37
C ALA A 117 24.42 46.93 -2.07
N ALA A 118 24.16 46.13 -1.03
CA ALA A 118 23.80 46.62 0.30
C ALA A 118 24.98 47.31 1.03
N GLU A 119 26.22 46.96 0.72
CA GLU A 119 27.43 47.55 1.33
C GLU A 119 27.93 48.82 0.61
N SER A 120 27.58 49.03 -0.66
CA SER A 120 27.99 50.22 -1.41
C SER A 120 27.13 51.44 -1.04
N ASN A 121 27.69 52.30 -0.19
CA ASN A 121 27.05 53.53 0.33
C ASN A 121 26.96 54.72 -0.66
N ASP A 122 27.23 54.51 -1.96
CA ASP A 122 27.29 55.59 -2.95
C ASP A 122 26.00 55.65 -3.79
N GLY A 123 25.18 56.70 -3.59
CA GLY A 123 24.14 57.13 -4.54
C GLY A 123 22.77 56.45 -4.43
N VAL A 124 22.00 56.83 -3.41
CA VAL A 124 20.69 56.29 -2.97
C VAL A 124 19.67 55.86 -4.05
N ALA A 125 19.61 56.50 -5.23
CA ALA A 125 18.54 56.22 -6.20
C ALA A 125 18.90 55.18 -7.29
N ALA A 126 20.19 55.03 -7.63
CA ALA A 126 20.62 54.06 -8.65
C ALA A 126 20.81 52.65 -8.04
N THR A 127 21.36 52.59 -6.83
CA THR A 127 21.54 51.35 -6.06
C THR A 127 20.21 50.71 -5.65
N GLU A 128 19.15 51.49 -5.41
CA GLU A 128 17.85 50.97 -4.99
C GLU A 128 17.12 50.23 -6.13
N ALA A 129 17.16 50.78 -7.36
CA ALA A 129 16.61 50.12 -8.54
C ALA A 129 17.38 48.84 -8.88
N ASP A 130 18.72 48.87 -8.81
CA ASP A 130 19.55 47.69 -9.05
C ASP A 130 19.30 46.61 -7.97
N LEU A 131 19.19 46.99 -6.70
CA LEU A 131 18.88 46.08 -5.60
C LEU A 131 17.50 45.41 -5.78
N GLU A 132 16.48 46.16 -6.22
CA GLU A 132 15.15 45.61 -6.51
C GLU A 132 15.21 44.58 -7.65
N THR A 133 15.98 44.84 -8.71
CA THR A 133 16.15 43.88 -9.80
C THR A 133 16.83 42.58 -9.35
N VAL A 134 17.86 42.67 -8.49
CA VAL A 134 18.53 41.51 -7.91
C VAL A 134 17.59 40.71 -7.01
N HIS A 135 16.81 41.38 -6.15
CA HIS A 135 15.83 40.70 -5.29
C HIS A 135 14.76 39.98 -6.11
N ARG A 136 14.29 40.60 -7.20
CA ARG A 136 13.33 39.96 -8.11
C ARG A 136 13.93 38.75 -8.79
N ALA A 137 15.17 38.84 -9.27
CA ALA A 137 15.88 37.72 -9.89
C ALA A 137 16.11 36.57 -8.88
N LEU A 138 16.43 36.88 -7.63
CA LEU A 138 16.61 35.89 -6.55
C LEU A 138 15.28 35.20 -6.23
N TYR A 139 14.20 35.97 -6.14
CA TYR A 139 12.85 35.42 -5.94
C TYR A 139 12.47 34.47 -7.09
N ASP A 140 12.71 34.88 -8.34
CA ASP A 140 12.40 34.06 -9.52
C ASP A 140 13.24 32.76 -9.55
N ALA A 141 14.55 32.85 -9.28
CA ALA A 141 15.43 31.68 -9.22
C ALA A 141 15.04 30.71 -8.08
N THR A 142 14.66 31.25 -6.91
CA THR A 142 14.17 30.45 -5.77
C THR A 142 12.83 29.79 -6.11
N ARG A 143 11.93 30.51 -6.79
CA ARG A 143 10.66 29.97 -7.27
C ARG A 143 10.87 28.84 -8.26
N GLU A 144 11.82 28.98 -9.20
CA GLU A 144 12.18 27.93 -10.15
C GLU A 144 12.73 26.68 -9.45
N LEU A 145 13.60 26.84 -8.44
CA LEU A 145 14.13 25.73 -7.65
C LEU A 145 13.03 25.00 -6.86
N ASN A 146 12.09 25.74 -6.28
CA ASN A 146 10.92 25.18 -5.62
C ASN A 146 9.99 24.45 -6.61
N GLY A 147 9.84 25.00 -7.82
CA GLY A 147 9.10 24.38 -8.92
C GLY A 147 9.71 23.03 -9.33
N LEU A 148 11.03 22.98 -9.47
CA LEU A 148 11.76 21.75 -9.78
C LEU A 148 11.58 20.69 -8.68
N SER A 149 11.62 21.10 -7.41
CA SER A 149 11.36 20.21 -6.27
C SER A 149 9.92 19.69 -6.26
N ALA A 150 8.94 20.53 -6.62
CA ALA A 150 7.54 20.14 -6.74
C ALA A 150 7.32 19.13 -7.88
N GLU A 151 7.99 19.34 -9.03
CA GLU A 151 7.97 18.41 -10.16
C GLU A 151 8.59 17.06 -9.78
N ALA A 152 9.77 17.06 -9.17
CA ALA A 152 10.43 15.86 -8.69
C ALA A 152 9.55 15.08 -7.68
N LYS A 153 8.83 15.80 -6.81
CA LYS A 153 7.85 15.19 -5.90
C LYS A 153 6.67 14.57 -6.62
N GLN A 154 6.17 15.16 -7.70
CA GLN A 154 5.09 14.55 -8.50
C GLN A 154 5.58 13.26 -9.17
N VAL A 155 6.77 13.28 -9.78
CA VAL A 155 7.39 12.09 -10.37
C VAL A 155 7.57 10.99 -9.32
N LEU A 156 8.07 11.34 -8.14
CA LEU A 156 8.19 10.41 -7.00
C LEU A 156 6.88 9.70 -6.70
N LEU A 157 5.80 10.47 -6.54
CA LEU A 157 4.49 9.95 -6.17
C LEU A 157 3.92 9.03 -7.25
N VAL A 158 4.12 9.36 -8.53
CA VAL A 158 3.66 8.55 -9.66
C VAL A 158 4.43 7.23 -9.73
N GLU A 159 5.76 7.28 -9.73
CA GLU A 159 6.62 6.10 -9.78
C GLU A 159 6.34 5.17 -8.61
N TYR A 160 6.30 5.73 -7.40
CA TYR A 160 6.09 4.95 -6.20
C TYR A 160 4.69 4.36 -6.14
N ARG A 161 3.66 5.08 -6.60
CA ARG A 161 2.31 4.52 -6.72
C ARG A 161 2.27 3.34 -7.67
N ALA A 162 2.97 3.41 -8.79
CA ALA A 162 3.08 2.30 -9.74
C ALA A 162 3.80 1.10 -9.13
N GLU A 163 4.91 1.34 -8.43
CA GLU A 163 5.67 0.29 -7.75
C GLU A 163 4.87 -0.37 -6.62
N ALA A 164 4.20 0.42 -5.78
CA ALA A 164 3.35 -0.06 -4.71
C ALA A 164 2.19 -0.92 -5.24
N LYS A 165 1.55 -0.50 -6.34
CA LYS A 165 0.53 -1.30 -7.04
C LYS A 165 1.10 -2.62 -7.55
N LYS A 166 2.30 -2.60 -8.15
CA LYS A 166 2.98 -3.81 -8.64
C LYS A 166 3.28 -4.80 -7.50
N ARG A 167 3.84 -4.31 -6.39
CA ARG A 167 4.11 -5.13 -5.19
C ARG A 167 2.82 -5.71 -4.60
N GLY A 168 1.77 -4.89 -4.49
CA GLY A 168 0.46 -5.32 -4.03
C GLY A 168 -0.17 -6.41 -4.92
N LEU A 169 -0.06 -6.26 -6.23
CA LEU A 169 -0.54 -7.24 -7.20
C LEU A 169 0.24 -8.55 -7.11
N LEU A 170 1.57 -8.47 -7.04
CA LEU A 170 2.44 -9.64 -6.90
C LEU A 170 2.16 -10.42 -5.59
N ALA A 171 2.02 -9.72 -4.46
CA ALA A 171 1.66 -10.34 -3.20
C ALA A 171 0.28 -11.02 -3.25
N THR A 172 -0.70 -10.37 -3.90
CA THR A 172 -2.04 -10.94 -4.08
C THR A 172 -2.01 -12.18 -4.97
N ALA A 173 -1.23 -12.15 -6.06
CA ALA A 173 -1.07 -13.28 -6.98
C ALA A 173 -0.42 -14.48 -6.29
N ILE A 174 0.66 -14.24 -5.53
CA ILE A 174 1.35 -15.29 -4.75
C ILE A 174 0.38 -15.91 -3.74
N TRP A 175 -0.37 -15.09 -3.00
CA TRP A 175 -1.33 -15.61 -2.03
C TRP A 175 -2.47 -16.39 -2.68
N GLY A 176 -3.02 -15.89 -3.78
CA GLY A 176 -4.05 -16.60 -4.55
C GLY A 176 -3.54 -17.96 -5.04
N PHE A 177 -2.30 -18.03 -5.51
CA PHE A 177 -1.66 -19.28 -5.91
C PHE A 177 -1.53 -20.26 -4.72
N ILE A 178 -1.05 -19.79 -3.57
CA ILE A 178 -0.95 -20.61 -2.34
C ILE A 178 -2.32 -21.13 -1.94
N LEU A 179 -3.37 -20.30 -2.01
CA LEU A 179 -4.74 -20.68 -1.68
C LEU A 179 -5.24 -21.80 -2.61
N VAL A 180 -5.04 -21.69 -3.92
CA VAL A 180 -5.45 -22.70 -4.90
C VAL A 180 -4.73 -24.03 -4.68
N VAL A 181 -3.41 -23.99 -4.45
CA VAL A 181 -2.61 -25.19 -4.20
C VAL A 181 -3.06 -25.89 -2.92
N THR A 182 -3.23 -25.14 -1.83
CA THR A 182 -3.60 -25.70 -0.53
C THR A 182 -5.04 -26.22 -0.51
N PHE A 183 -5.96 -25.53 -1.20
CA PHE A 183 -7.32 -26.02 -1.43
C PHE A 183 -7.32 -27.34 -2.20
N SER A 184 -6.54 -27.45 -3.28
CA SER A 184 -6.45 -28.66 -4.09
C SER A 184 -5.93 -29.85 -3.28
N ILE A 185 -4.91 -29.63 -2.43
CA ILE A 185 -4.39 -30.64 -1.50
C ILE A 185 -5.47 -31.05 -0.49
N ALA A 186 -6.13 -30.08 0.15
CA ALA A 186 -7.18 -30.36 1.13
C ALA A 186 -8.35 -31.16 0.51
N LEU A 187 -8.77 -30.77 -0.69
CA LEU A 187 -9.81 -31.47 -1.45
C LEU A 187 -9.38 -32.89 -1.79
N HIS A 188 -8.15 -33.10 -2.24
CA HIS A 188 -7.63 -34.44 -2.54
C HIS A 188 -7.71 -35.37 -1.32
N TYR A 189 -7.22 -34.92 -0.16
CA TYR A 189 -7.26 -35.72 1.08
C TYR A 189 -8.69 -35.96 1.57
N PHE A 190 -9.57 -34.97 1.42
CA PHE A 190 -10.99 -35.11 1.75
C PHE A 190 -11.66 -36.19 0.87
N LEU A 191 -11.45 -36.14 -0.44
CA LEU A 191 -11.99 -37.15 -1.36
C LEU A 191 -11.44 -38.55 -1.09
N ALA A 192 -10.15 -38.67 -0.75
CA ALA A 192 -9.56 -39.94 -0.35
C ALA A 192 -10.20 -40.52 0.92
N GLU A 193 -10.50 -39.67 1.90
CA GLU A 193 -11.21 -40.07 3.12
C GLU A 193 -12.64 -40.53 2.83
N VAL A 194 -13.39 -39.79 2.00
CA VAL A 194 -14.76 -40.16 1.60
C VAL A 194 -14.76 -41.52 0.91
N LYS A 195 -13.81 -41.78 0.01
CA LYS A 195 -13.65 -43.09 -0.64
C LYS A 195 -13.37 -44.19 0.37
N ARG A 196 -12.44 -43.96 1.31
CA ARG A 196 -12.12 -44.94 2.37
C ARG A 196 -13.34 -45.24 3.24
N TRP A 197 -14.10 -44.21 3.61
CA TRP A 197 -15.30 -44.37 4.43
C TRP A 197 -16.36 -45.20 3.71
N LYS A 198 -16.57 -44.95 2.42
CA LYS A 198 -17.46 -45.75 1.58
C LYS A 198 -17.03 -47.23 1.53
N GLN A 199 -15.75 -47.51 1.31
CA GLN A 199 -15.22 -48.88 1.28
C GLN A 199 -15.39 -49.62 2.62
N VAL A 200 -15.14 -48.94 3.74
CA VAL A 200 -15.34 -49.52 5.07
C VAL A 200 -16.82 -49.82 5.33
N HIS A 201 -17.73 -48.95 4.90
CA HIS A 201 -19.17 -49.16 5.04
C HIS A 201 -19.66 -50.34 4.19
N GLU A 202 -19.28 -50.40 2.90
CA GLU A 202 -19.58 -51.53 2.02
C GLU A 202 -19.05 -52.85 2.59
N THR A 203 -17.82 -52.84 3.14
CA THR A 203 -17.24 -54.03 3.80
C THR A 203 -18.03 -54.44 5.04
N TYR A 204 -18.46 -53.48 5.85
CA TYR A 204 -19.26 -53.73 7.04
C TYR A 204 -20.63 -54.32 6.68
N GLU A 205 -21.31 -53.78 5.67
CA GLU A 205 -22.58 -54.31 5.16
C GLU A 205 -22.45 -55.76 4.69
N ILE A 206 -21.39 -56.09 3.94
CA ILE A 206 -21.12 -57.46 3.49
C ILE A 206 -20.88 -58.40 4.69
N VAL A 207 -20.06 -57.99 5.66
CA VAL A 207 -19.79 -58.80 6.87
C VAL A 207 -21.06 -59.00 7.67
N GLU A 208 -21.89 -57.97 7.83
CA GLU A 208 -23.18 -58.06 8.53
C GLU A 208 -24.15 -59.00 7.82
N TYR A 209 -24.25 -58.90 6.49
CA TYR A 209 -25.09 -59.79 5.68
C TYR A 209 -24.66 -61.26 5.82
N VAL A 210 -23.36 -61.56 5.66
CA VAL A 210 -22.82 -62.92 5.79
C VAL A 210 -23.01 -63.47 7.20
N THR A 211 -22.77 -62.66 8.23
CA THR A 211 -22.94 -63.10 9.62
C THR A 211 -24.41 -63.33 9.99
N LYS A 212 -25.35 -62.52 9.51
CA LYS A 212 -26.79 -62.77 9.69
C LYS A 212 -27.24 -64.06 9.00
N ASN A 213 -26.84 -64.27 7.74
CA ASN A 213 -27.24 -65.45 6.97
C ASN A 213 -26.64 -66.75 7.55
N ASN A 214 -25.43 -66.69 8.11
CA ASN A 214 -24.81 -67.85 8.77
C ASN A 214 -25.39 -68.13 10.18
N ARG A 215 -25.92 -67.13 10.88
CA ARG A 215 -26.54 -67.33 12.22
C ARG A 215 -27.95 -67.91 12.16
N TYR A 216 -28.68 -67.62 11.10
CA TYR A 216 -30.01 -68.17 10.86
C TYR A 216 -30.03 -68.77 9.45
N PRO A 217 -29.48 -69.99 9.25
CA PRO A 217 -29.68 -70.67 7.99
C PRO A 217 -31.19 -70.82 7.83
N LEU A 218 -31.77 -70.10 6.86
CA LEU A 218 -33.16 -70.26 6.48
C LEU A 218 -33.40 -71.75 6.28
N GLY A 219 -34.11 -72.35 7.24
CA GLY A 219 -34.37 -73.78 7.27
C GLY A 219 -35.02 -74.20 5.96
N LYS A 220 -34.45 -75.24 5.36
CA LYS A 220 -35.20 -76.13 4.49
C LYS A 220 -36.22 -76.91 5.31
#